data_AF-A0A8D8BV38-F1
#
_entry.id   AF-A0A8D8BV38-F1
#
_cell.length_a   1.000
_cell.length_b   1.000
_cell.length_c   1.000
_cell.angle_alpha   90.00
_cell.angle_beta   90.00
_cell.angle_gamma   90.00
#
_symmetry.space_group_name_H-M   'P 1'
#
loop_
_entity.id
_entity.type
_entity.pdbx_description
1 polymer ?
#
loop_
_entity_poly.entity_id
_entity_poly.type
_entity_poly.pdbx_seq_one_letter_code
_entity_poly.pdbx_strand_id
1 'polypeptide(L)'
;ISSDPNDFVPDDDFVGFVFGYTNDRKFYVVSWKAKYQSYWRGNPKPVAKAGITLQLVNSTTGPGPILRNALWNDESVQGETQKLWQSKKLGWKFNTAYRWKLVHRPSIGLIRFELYKGNTRVADS
;
A
#
# COMPACT_ATOMS: atom_id res chain seq x y z
N ILE A 1 28.28 4.40 -5.05
CA ILE A 1 27.09 4.57 -5.91
C ILE A 1 27.59 4.31 -7.32
N SER A 2 27.09 3.26 -7.96
CA SER A 2 27.57 2.79 -9.27
C SER A 2 27.29 3.84 -10.35
N SER A 3 28.26 4.03 -11.25
CA SER A 3 28.22 5.00 -12.36
C SER A 3 27.96 4.34 -13.72
N ASP A 4 27.56 3.07 -13.74
CA ASP A 4 27.23 2.35 -14.97
C ASP A 4 25.76 2.62 -15.37
N PRO A 5 25.50 3.21 -16.55
CA PRO A 5 24.15 3.47 -17.04
C PRO A 5 23.33 2.18 -17.29
N ASN A 6 23.94 1.00 -17.27
CA ASN A 6 23.25 -0.30 -17.34
C ASN A 6 22.93 -0.90 -15.95
N ASP A 7 23.37 -0.27 -14.86
CA ASP A 7 23.15 -0.73 -13.48
C ASP A 7 21.82 -0.20 -12.90
N PHE A 8 20.84 0.01 -13.77
CA PHE A 8 19.48 0.35 -13.37
C PHE A 8 18.77 -0.92 -12.90
N VAL A 9 18.91 -1.23 -11.62
CA VAL A 9 17.97 -2.13 -10.93
C VAL A 9 16.74 -1.29 -10.61
N PRO A 10 15.60 -1.50 -11.29
CA PRO A 10 14.44 -0.69 -11.01
C PRO A 10 13.87 -1.07 -9.64
N ASP A 11 13.41 -0.06 -8.89
CA ASP A 11 12.83 -0.22 -7.56
C ASP A 11 11.57 -1.12 -7.58
N ASP A 12 11.17 -1.68 -6.45
CA ASP A 12 10.01 -2.58 -6.30
C ASP A 12 9.08 -2.20 -5.14
N ASP A 13 9.19 -0.95 -4.71
CA ASP A 13 8.47 -0.33 -3.62
C ASP A 13 7.00 0.02 -3.94
N PHE A 14 6.40 0.83 -3.07
CA PHE A 14 4.98 1.08 -3.05
C PHE A 14 4.53 2.13 -4.07
N VAL A 15 3.42 1.84 -4.74
CA VAL A 15 2.57 2.82 -5.42
C VAL A 15 1.15 2.70 -4.88
N GLY A 16 0.36 3.75 -4.98
CA GLY A 16 -0.99 3.71 -4.42
C GLY A 16 -1.72 5.04 -4.52
N PHE A 17 -2.83 5.13 -3.79
CA PHE A 17 -3.59 6.35 -3.63
C PHE A 17 -4.27 6.38 -2.26
N VAL A 18 -4.63 7.59 -1.82
CA VAL A 18 -5.40 7.82 -0.60
C VAL A 18 -6.82 8.27 -0.93
N PHE A 19 -7.76 8.00 -0.03
CA PHE A 19 -9.14 8.49 -0.13
C PHE A 19 -9.73 8.73 1.26
N GLY A 20 -10.81 9.50 1.34
CA GLY A 20 -11.38 9.90 2.63
C GLY A 20 -10.38 10.65 3.52
N TYR A 21 -9.44 11.38 2.89
CA TYR A 21 -8.42 12.13 3.60
C TYR A 21 -9.05 13.29 4.37
N THR A 22 -8.77 13.36 5.66
CA THR A 22 -9.21 14.46 6.53
C THR A 22 -8.04 15.24 7.10
N ASN A 23 -6.95 14.55 7.44
CA ASN A 23 -5.67 15.13 7.84
C ASN A 23 -4.56 14.08 7.69
N ASP A 24 -3.33 14.45 8.04
CA ASP A 24 -2.12 13.63 8.00
C ASP A 24 -2.10 12.44 8.98
N ARG A 25 -3.17 12.23 9.73
CA ARG A 25 -3.38 11.11 10.67
C ARG A 25 -4.59 10.24 10.33
N LYS A 26 -5.50 10.71 9.48
CA LYS A 26 -6.81 10.10 9.26
C LYS A 26 -7.18 10.09 7.78
N PHE A 27 -6.94 8.94 7.16
CA PHE A 27 -7.22 8.67 5.77
C PHE A 27 -7.26 7.16 5.51
N TYR A 28 -7.85 6.75 4.40
CA TYR A 28 -7.66 5.39 3.89
C TYR A 28 -6.56 5.40 2.84
N VAL A 29 -5.80 4.31 2.74
CA VAL A 29 -4.76 4.12 1.74
C VAL A 29 -4.91 2.76 1.07
N VAL A 30 -4.82 2.76 -0.26
CA VAL A 30 -4.54 1.55 -1.05
C VAL A 30 -3.08 1.63 -1.46
N SER A 31 -2.26 0.70 -0.97
CA SER A 31 -0.84 0.59 -1.29
C SER A 31 -0.58 -0.70 -2.06
N TRP A 32 0.38 -0.68 -2.98
CA TRP A 32 0.70 -1.80 -3.85
C TRP A 32 2.20 -1.94 -4.02
N LYS A 33 2.77 -3.06 -3.54
CA LYS A 33 4.21 -3.35 -3.66
C LYS A 33 4.49 -4.46 -4.68
N ALA A 34 5.60 -4.34 -5.41
CA ALA A 34 5.98 -5.34 -6.42
C ALA A 34 6.56 -6.61 -5.82
N LYS A 35 7.45 -6.48 -4.82
CA LYS A 35 8.13 -7.62 -4.21
C LYS A 35 8.05 -7.61 -2.69
N TYR A 36 8.37 -8.76 -2.10
CA TYR A 36 8.52 -8.86 -0.65
C TYR A 36 9.77 -8.13 -0.19
N GLN A 37 9.68 -7.33 0.87
CA GLN A 37 10.84 -6.67 1.47
C GLN A 37 10.58 -6.29 2.93
N SER A 38 11.58 -6.52 3.78
CA SER A 38 11.66 -5.92 5.12
C SER A 38 12.21 -4.50 5.02
N TYR A 39 11.58 -3.55 5.70
CA TYR A 39 12.08 -2.18 5.71
C TYR A 39 13.47 -2.08 6.36
N TRP A 40 14.29 -1.14 5.90
CA TRP A 40 15.69 -1.05 6.35
C TRP A 40 15.86 -0.43 7.74
N ARG A 41 14.82 0.22 8.31
CA ARG A 41 14.84 0.83 9.66
C ARG A 41 13.73 0.30 10.56
N GLY A 42 13.98 0.22 11.87
CA GLY A 42 12.98 -0.18 12.89
C GLY A 42 13.35 -1.46 13.65
N ASN A 43 12.75 -1.64 14.83
CA ASN A 43 12.89 -2.84 15.65
C ASN A 43 11.56 -3.19 16.34
N PRO A 44 10.86 -4.28 15.94
CA PRO A 44 11.17 -5.14 14.79
C PRO A 44 11.06 -4.36 13.46
N LYS A 45 11.74 -4.84 12.41
CA LYS A 45 11.62 -4.25 11.07
C LYS A 45 10.24 -4.57 10.49
N PRO A 46 9.49 -3.57 9.99
CA PRO A 46 8.20 -3.84 9.34
C PRO A 46 8.42 -4.61 8.04
N VAL A 47 7.43 -5.44 7.68
CA VAL A 47 7.52 -6.35 6.54
C VAL A 47 6.37 -6.08 5.58
N ALA A 48 6.72 -5.97 4.30
CA ALA A 48 5.77 -5.80 3.21
C ALA A 48 5.88 -6.98 2.24
N LYS A 49 4.76 -7.61 1.87
CA LYS A 49 4.68 -8.63 0.83
C LYS A 49 4.33 -7.97 -0.50
N ALA A 50 4.61 -8.69 -1.59
CA ALA A 50 4.05 -8.34 -2.90
C ALA A 50 2.52 -8.43 -2.85
N GLY A 51 1.82 -7.39 -3.30
CA GLY A 51 0.36 -7.35 -3.22
C GLY A 51 -0.18 -5.97 -2.91
N ILE A 52 -1.50 -5.87 -3.01
CA ILE A 52 -2.28 -4.67 -2.72
C ILE A 52 -2.80 -4.78 -1.29
N THR A 53 -2.66 -3.73 -0.52
CA THR A 53 -3.21 -3.63 0.84
C THR A 53 -4.11 -2.42 0.92
N LEU A 54 -5.31 -2.60 1.49
CA LEU A 54 -6.20 -1.52 1.87
C LEU A 54 -6.11 -1.34 3.39
N GLN A 55 -5.75 -0.14 3.83
CA GLN A 55 -5.59 0.19 5.24
C GLN A 55 -6.39 1.45 5.61
N LEU A 56 -6.93 1.45 6.83
CA LEU A 56 -7.32 2.66 7.53
C LEU A 56 -6.10 3.19 8.28
N VAL A 57 -5.75 4.45 8.07
CA VAL A 57 -4.82 5.19 8.90
C VAL A 57 -5.62 5.99 9.90
N ASN A 58 -5.37 5.74 11.19
CA ASN A 58 -5.93 6.48 12.30
C ASN A 58 -4.84 6.63 13.36
N SER A 59 -3.88 7.49 13.06
CA SER A 59 -2.60 7.59 13.75
C SER A 59 -2.65 8.46 14.99
N THR A 60 -2.12 7.93 16.09
CA THR A 60 -1.94 8.65 17.35
C THR A 60 -0.66 9.50 17.34
N THR A 61 0.36 9.08 16.59
CA THR A 61 1.65 9.79 16.54
C THR A 61 1.72 10.83 15.41
N GLY A 62 1.02 10.59 14.30
CA GLY A 62 1.07 11.42 13.10
C GLY A 62 2.35 11.21 12.28
N PRO A 63 2.67 12.14 11.35
CA PRO A 63 3.83 12.00 10.49
C PRO A 63 5.13 11.81 11.28
N GLY A 64 5.79 10.68 11.05
CA GLY A 64 7.01 10.33 11.75
C GLY A 64 7.43 8.89 11.52
N PRO A 65 8.52 8.45 12.19
CA PRO A 65 9.07 7.11 12.02
C PRO A 65 8.09 5.98 12.36
N ILE A 66 7.19 6.22 13.32
CA ILE A 66 6.20 5.24 13.78
C ILE A 66 5.16 5.01 12.67
N LEU A 67 4.46 6.07 12.24
CA LEU A 67 3.50 5.98 11.15
C LEU A 67 4.13 5.49 9.83
N ARG A 68 5.34 5.95 9.49
CA ARG A 68 6.08 5.44 8.32
C ARG A 68 6.26 3.93 8.36
N ASN A 69 6.68 3.38 9.50
CA ASN A 69 6.87 1.95 9.66
C ASN A 69 5.54 1.19 9.62
N ALA A 70 4.47 1.77 10.17
CA ALA A 70 3.13 1.22 10.14
C ALA A 70 2.52 1.17 8.73
N LEU A 71 2.83 2.14 7.87
CA LEU A 71 2.43 2.17 6.45
C LEU A 71 3.18 1.13 5.60
N TRP A 72 4.42 0.78 5.98
CA TRP A 72 5.17 -0.30 5.33
C TRP A 72 4.64 -1.68 5.73
N ASN A 73 4.15 -1.82 6.95
CA ASN A 73 3.78 -3.11 7.51
C ASN A 73 2.46 -3.63 6.92
N ASP A 74 2.46 -4.87 6.43
CA ASP A 74 1.24 -5.51 5.93
C ASP A 74 0.22 -5.80 7.03
N GLU A 75 0.66 -5.91 8.29
CA GLU A 75 -0.22 -6.16 9.43
C GLU A 75 -0.67 -4.86 10.10
N SER A 76 -1.83 -4.90 10.75
CA SER A 76 -2.31 -3.78 11.57
C SER A 76 -1.30 -3.41 12.65
N VAL A 77 -1.09 -2.12 12.85
CA VAL A 77 -0.23 -1.56 13.91
C VAL A 77 -1.11 -0.75 14.85
N GLN A 78 -1.17 -1.19 16.11
CA GLN A 78 -2.02 -0.57 17.12
C GLN A 78 -1.73 0.93 17.25
N GLY A 79 -2.79 1.75 17.20
CA GLY A 79 -2.69 3.21 17.29
C GLY A 79 -2.18 3.90 16.03
N GLU A 80 -1.99 3.17 14.92
CA GLU A 80 -1.43 3.71 13.68
C GLU A 80 -2.25 3.31 12.45
N THR A 81 -2.27 2.01 12.11
CA THR A 81 -2.90 1.49 10.90
C THR A 81 -3.71 0.24 11.19
N GLN A 82 -4.83 0.08 10.48
CA GLN A 82 -5.64 -1.14 10.48
C GLN A 82 -5.72 -1.67 9.06
N LYS A 83 -5.24 -2.89 8.83
CA LYS A 83 -5.46 -3.59 7.56
C LYS A 83 -6.94 -3.98 7.46
N LEU A 84 -7.59 -3.54 6.38
CA LEU A 84 -8.96 -3.88 6.06
C LEU A 84 -9.04 -5.02 5.05
N TRP A 85 -8.10 -5.07 4.11
CA TRP A 85 -8.03 -6.11 3.09
C TRP A 85 -6.63 -6.23 2.51
N GLN A 86 -6.28 -7.41 1.99
CA GLN A 86 -5.05 -7.66 1.25
C GLN A 86 -5.32 -8.61 0.07
N SER A 87 -4.73 -8.33 -1.08
CA SER A 87 -4.82 -9.20 -2.25
C SER A 87 -4.02 -10.50 -2.06
N LYS A 88 -4.28 -11.51 -2.90
CA LYS A 88 -3.28 -12.57 -3.15
C LYS A 88 -1.97 -11.93 -3.65
N LYS A 89 -0.83 -12.64 -3.55
CA LYS A 89 0.54 -12.17 -3.86
C LYS A 89 0.72 -11.67 -5.32
N LEU A 90 0.10 -10.54 -5.65
CA LEU A 90 0.02 -9.93 -6.96
C LEU A 90 0.84 -8.64 -6.91
N GLY A 91 2.14 -8.73 -7.16
CA GLY A 91 2.97 -7.53 -7.34
C GLY A 91 2.66 -6.83 -8.66
N TRP A 92 2.86 -5.51 -8.70
CA TRP A 92 2.86 -4.77 -9.96
C TRP A 92 4.04 -5.19 -10.83
N LYS A 93 3.94 -4.96 -12.14
CA LYS A 93 4.97 -5.28 -13.13
C LYS A 93 5.42 -4.02 -13.86
N PHE A 94 6.71 -3.93 -14.18
CA PHE A 94 7.26 -2.84 -14.99
C PHE A 94 6.52 -2.69 -16.32
N ASN A 95 6.43 -1.45 -16.79
CA ASN A 95 5.88 -1.09 -18.11
C ASN A 95 4.51 -1.73 -18.38
N THR A 96 3.71 -1.92 -17.32
CA THR A 96 2.40 -2.58 -17.40
C THR A 96 1.33 -1.61 -16.93
N ALA A 97 0.38 -1.30 -17.80
CA ALA A 97 -0.76 -0.48 -17.46
C ALA A 97 -1.77 -1.27 -16.61
N TYR A 98 -2.21 -0.63 -15.52
CA TYR A 98 -3.29 -1.11 -14.67
C TYR A 98 -4.31 -0.01 -14.47
N ARG A 99 -5.57 -0.39 -14.25
CA ARG A 99 -6.65 0.53 -13.90
C ARG A 99 -7.28 0.09 -12.59
N TRP A 100 -7.26 0.96 -11.59
CA TRP A 100 -8.03 0.75 -10.37
C TRP A 100 -9.41 1.37 -10.47
N LYS A 101 -10.36 0.86 -9.68
CA LYS A 101 -11.66 1.45 -9.44
C LYS A 101 -11.95 1.35 -7.95
N LEU A 102 -12.35 2.47 -7.35
CA LEU A 102 -12.77 2.54 -5.95
C LEU A 102 -14.25 2.92 -5.88
N VAL A 103 -15.01 2.19 -5.07
CA VAL A 103 -16.33 2.60 -4.59
C VAL A 103 -16.23 2.85 -3.09
N HIS A 104 -16.56 4.07 -2.66
CA HIS A 104 -16.57 4.46 -1.25
C HIS A 104 -17.91 5.14 -0.92
N ARG A 105 -18.70 4.53 -0.03
CA ARG A 105 -19.97 5.09 0.47
C ARG A 105 -19.92 5.22 2.00
N PRO A 106 -19.46 6.38 2.52
CA PRO A 106 -19.24 6.57 3.96
C PRO A 106 -20.48 6.33 4.82
N SER A 107 -21.66 6.73 4.34
CA SER A 107 -22.92 6.63 5.10
C SER A 107 -23.32 5.20 5.47
N ILE A 108 -22.76 4.20 4.79
CA ILE A 108 -23.03 2.77 5.03
C ILE A 108 -21.74 1.97 5.25
N GLY A 109 -20.58 2.63 5.32
CA GLY A 109 -19.28 1.97 5.50
C GLY A 109 -18.80 1.11 4.32
N LEU A 110 -19.39 1.22 3.14
CA LEU A 110 -18.97 0.41 1.98
C LEU A 110 -17.66 0.94 1.41
N ILE A 111 -16.66 0.06 1.32
CA ILE A 111 -15.43 0.25 0.56
C ILE A 111 -15.27 -0.97 -0.35
N ARG A 112 -15.12 -0.75 -1.66
CA ARG A 112 -14.79 -1.81 -2.62
C ARG A 112 -13.72 -1.32 -3.58
N PHE A 113 -12.66 -2.11 -3.71
CA PHE A 113 -11.55 -1.87 -4.60
C PHE A 113 -11.47 -2.97 -5.66
N GLU A 114 -11.34 -2.56 -6.93
CA GLU A 114 -11.11 -3.46 -8.05
C GLU A 114 -9.84 -3.03 -8.81
N LEU A 115 -9.03 -4.00 -9.23
CA LEU A 115 -7.86 -3.76 -10.09
C LEU A 115 -8.03 -4.52 -11.42
N TYR A 116 -7.72 -3.84 -12.52
CA TYR A 116 -7.75 -4.40 -13.86
C TYR A 116 -6.38 -4.33 -14.53
N LYS A 117 -6.02 -5.39 -15.24
CA LYS A 117 -4.92 -5.41 -16.22
C LYS A 117 -5.54 -5.57 -17.61
N GLY A 118 -5.53 -4.51 -18.41
CA GLY A 118 -6.36 -4.44 -19.61
C GLY A 118 -7.85 -4.58 -19.23
N ASN A 119 -8.55 -5.53 -19.87
CA ASN A 119 -9.97 -5.81 -19.59
C ASN A 119 -10.19 -6.87 -18.50
N THR A 120 -9.11 -7.51 -18.01
CA THR A 120 -9.21 -8.59 -17.01
C THR A 120 -9.14 -8.00 -15.60
N ARG A 121 -10.14 -8.31 -14.77
CA ARG A 121 -10.09 -8.00 -13.34
C ARG A 121 -9.15 -8.98 -12.64
N VAL A 122 -8.13 -8.45 -11.99
CA VAL A 122 -7.05 -9.22 -11.33
C VAL A 122 -7.11 -9.15 -9.80
N ALA A 123 -7.88 -8.22 -9.23
CA ALA A 123 -8.18 -8.16 -7.80
C ALA A 123 -9.57 -7.54 -7.55
N ASP A 124 -10.24 -7.96 -6.48
CA ASP A 124 -11.54 -7.48 -5.98
C ASP A 124 -11.55 -7.68 -4.45
N SER A 125 -11.92 -6.64 -3.69
CA SER A 125 -11.87 -6.61 -2.21
C SER A 125 -13.15 -7.08 -1.54
#